data_AF-A0A916H9J3-F1
#
_entry.id   AF-A0A916H9J3-F1
#
_cell.length_a   1.000
_cell.length_b   1.000
_cell.length_c   1.000
_cell.angle_alpha   90.00
_cell.angle_beta   90.00
_cell.angle_gamma   90.00
#
_symmetry.space_group_name_H-M   'P 1'
#
loop_
_entity.id
_entity.type
_entity.pdbx_description
1 polymer ?
#
loop_
_entity_poly.entity_id
_entity_poly.type
_entity_poly.pdbx_seq_one_letter_code
_entity_poly.pdbx_strand_id
1 'polypeptide(L)' 'VQENIKRLTKLGYRIIEPEEGRLCTGRIGKGRLASVEKIVGVIEEELNKKENK' A
#
# COMPACT_ATOMS: atom_id res chain seq x y z
N VAL A 1 13.19 3.45 8.31
CA VAL A 1 11.89 3.17 7.65
C VAL A 1 11.05 2.11 8.36
N GLN A 2 11.64 1.04 8.91
CA GLN A 2 10.88 -0.06 9.53
C GLN A 2 10.11 0.34 10.80
N GLU A 3 10.61 1.31 11.57
CA GLU A 3 9.91 1.78 12.78
C GLU A 3 8.62 2.55 12.46
N ASN A 4 8.61 3.34 11.39
CA ASN A 4 7.43 4.08 10.95
C ASN A 4 6.33 3.12 10.49
N ILE A 5 6.69 2.05 9.78
CA ILE A 5 5.76 1.01 9.34
C ILE A 5 5.11 0.36 10.57
N LYS A 6 5.90 -0.04 11.57
CA LYS A 6 5.38 -0.62 12.82
C LYS A 6 4.43 0.35 13.55
N ARG A 7 4.75 1.64 13.60
CA ARG A 7 3.88 2.66 14.21
C ARG A 7 2.56 2.81 13.46
N LEU A 8 2.60 2.89 12.13
CA LEU A 8 1.41 2.99 11.30
C LEU A 8 0.52 1.75 11.42
N THR A 9 1.10 0.55 11.42
CA THR A 9 0.34 -0.70 11.66
C THR A 9 -0.32 -0.70 13.03
N LYS A 10 0.36 -0.24 14.09
CA LYS A 10 -0.24 -0.12 15.44
C LYS A 10 -1.38 0.89 15.51
N LEU A 11 -1.36 1.93 14.68
CA LEU A 11 -2.42 2.93 14.58
C LEU A 11 -3.63 2.45 13.76
N GLY A 12 -3.58 1.23 13.20
CA GLY A 12 -4.66 0.66 12.38
C GLY A 12 -4.57 0.97 10.90
N TYR A 13 -3.46 1.52 10.41
CA TYR A 13 -3.26 1.74 8.98
C TYR A 13 -2.88 0.42 8.28
N ARG A 14 -3.56 0.14 7.16
CA ARG A 14 -3.22 -0.96 6.25
C ARG A 14 -2.11 -0.50 5.30
N ILE A 15 -0.99 -1.22 5.30
CA ILE A 15 0.16 -0.91 4.45
C ILE A 15 -0.01 -1.61 3.10
N ILE A 16 0.02 -0.84 2.03
CA ILE A 16 0.00 -1.34 0.65
C ILE A 16 1.46 -1.48 0.20
N GLU A 17 1.88 -2.72 -0.08
CA GLU A 17 3.24 -3.01 -0.52
C GLU A 17 3.54 -2.36 -1.89
N PRO A 18 4.72 -1.74 -2.06
CA PRO A 18 5.12 -1.12 -3.32
C PRO A 18 5.32 -2.18 -4.41
N GLU A 19 5.18 -1.75 -5.67
CA GLU A 19 5.42 -2.62 -6.81
C GLU A 19 6.89 -2.59 -7.26
N GLU A 20 7.27 -3.64 -7.99
CA GLU A 20 8.54 -3.71 -8.70
C GLU A 20 8.40 -3.03 -10.05
N GLY A 21 9.26 -2.06 -10.32
CA GLY A 21 9.23 -1.38 -11.59
C GLY A 21 10.33 -0.34 -11.74
N ARG A 22 10.19 0.48 -12.77
CA ARG A 22 11.12 1.57 -13.03
C ARG A 22 10.92 2.67 -11.99
N LEU A 23 11.94 2.86 -11.16
CA LEU A 23 12.00 3.91 -10.15
C LEU A 23 12.31 5.25 -10.82
N CYS A 24 12.02 6.36 -10.13
CA CYS A 24 12.36 7.71 -10.60
C CYS A 24 13.86 7.90 -10.85
N THR A 25 14.71 7.04 -10.26
CA THR A 25 16.16 7.01 -10.48
C THR A 25 16.58 6.26 -11.75
N GLY A 26 15.64 5.78 -12.56
CA GLY A 26 15.90 5.00 -13.79
C GLY A 26 16.27 3.53 -13.54
N ARG A 27 16.44 3.12 -12.27
CA ARG A 27 16.73 1.73 -11.86
C ARG A 27 15.44 0.92 -11.79
N ILE A 28 15.53 -0.40 -12.01
CA ILE A 28 14.43 -1.33 -11.81
C ILE A 28 14.58 -1.92 -10.39
N GLY A 29 13.51 -1.84 -9.59
CA GLY A 29 13.52 -2.43 -8.25
C GLY A 29 12.21 -2.24 -7.50
N LYS A 30 12.18 -2.76 -6.26
CA LYS A 30 11.07 -2.57 -5.31
C LYS A 30 11.05 -1.14 -4.80
N GLY A 31 9.89 -0.49 -4.88
CA GLY A 31 9.69 0.88 -4.40
C GLY A 31 8.89 1.77 -5.34
N ARG A 32 8.38 1.23 -6.46
CA ARG A 32 7.42 1.95 -7.30
C ARG A 32 6.10 2.04 -6.55
N LEU A 33 5.43 3.19 -6.67
CA LEU A 33 4.05 3.34 -6.18
C LEU A 33 3.19 2.22 -6.77
N ALA A 34 2.38 1.59 -5.93
CA ALA A 34 1.39 0.63 -6.41
C ALA A 34 0.48 1.31 -7.45
N SER A 35 0.02 0.52 -8.42
CA SER A 35 -0.87 0.97 -9.48
C SER A 35 -2.18 1.45 -8.88
N VAL A 36 -2.78 2.45 -9.51
CA VAL A 36 -4.02 3.07 -9.01
C VAL A 36 -5.11 2.02 -8.83
N GLU A 37 -5.23 1.07 -9.76
CA GLU A 37 -6.17 -0.06 -9.68
C GLU A 37 -6.00 -0.88 -8.39
N LYS A 38 -4.75 -1.15 -8.00
CA LYS A 38 -4.46 -1.90 -6.77
C LYS A 38 -4.79 -1.08 -5.52
N ILE A 39 -4.53 0.22 -5.54
CA ILE A 39 -4.86 1.13 -4.43
C ILE A 39 -6.39 1.22 -4.27
N VAL A 40 -7.11 1.45 -5.36
CA VAL A 40 -8.58 1.54 -5.37
C VAL A 40 -9.19 0.21 -4.92
N GLY A 41 -8.74 -0.92 -5.44
CA GLY A 41 -9.24 -2.23 -5.03
C GLY A 41 -9.08 -2.50 -3.53
N VAL A 42 -7.94 -2.12 -2.93
CA VAL A 42 -7.75 -2.26 -1.47
C VAL A 42 -8.69 -1.34 -0.68
N ILE A 43 -8.97 -0.13 -1.19
CA ILE A 43 -9.94 0.78 -0.56
C ILE A 43 -11.35 0.19 -0.63
N GLU A 44 -11.77 -0.34 -1.78
CA GLU A 44 -13.07 -0.98 -1.96
C GLU A 44 -13.24 -2.23 -1.09
N GLU A 45 -12.20 -3.06 -0.97
CA GLU A 45 -12.20 -4.21 -0.05
C GLU A 45 -12.42 -3.78 1.42
N GLU A 46 -11.74 -2.72 1.85
CA GLU A 46 -11.86 -2.21 3.23
C GLU A 46 -13.22 -1.54 3.48
N LEU A 47 -13.77 -0.83 2.49
CA LEU A 47 -15.12 -0.27 2.59
C LEU A 47 -16.17 -1.38 2.67
N ASN A 48 -16.12 -2.38 1.79
CA ASN A 48 -17.07 -3.51 1.78
C ASN A 48 -17.02 -4.34 3.06
N LYS A 49 -15.84 -4.50 3.68
CA LYS A 49 -15.70 -5.17 4.98
C LYS A 49 -16.40 -4.41 6.12
N LYS A 50 -16.54 -3.08 6.02
CA LYS A 50 -17.29 -2.27 6.99
C LYS A 50 -18.80 -2.33 6.78
N GLU A 51 -19.27 -2.51 5.54
CA GLU A 51 -20.71 -2.58 5.23
C GLU A 51 -21.37 -3.87 5.74
N ASN A 52 -20.61 -4.97 5.88
CA ASN A 52 -21.11 -6.25 6.39
C ASN A 52 -20.92 -6.45 7.92
N LYS A 53 -20.82 -5.37 8.70
CA LYS A 53 -20.60 -5.45 10.16
C LYS A 53 -21.60 -4.61 10.94
#